data_AF-A0A074RZ11-F1
#
_entry.id   AF-A0A074RZ11-F1
#
_cell.length_a   1.000
_cell.length_b   1.000
_cell.length_c   1.000
_cell.angle_alpha   90.00
_cell.angle_beta   90.00
_cell.angle_gamma   90.00
#
_symmetry.space_group_name_H-M   'P 1'
#
loop_
_entity.id
_entity.type
_entity.pdbx_description
1 polymer ?
#
loop_
_entity_poly.entity_id
_entity_poly.type
_entity_poly.pdbx_seq_one_letter_code
_entity_poly.pdbx_strand_id
1 'polypeptide(L)'
;MTESGTSDSHAAVPLAPPQLPPFLASVFDLKPILGNPSRGEVKLVHEAVRALNNFLHAPELRDTDLPIELSQHLFDIQMTCHRHKYPISVLPNDVIYDPPTLPTYIPVKLKPVAGPPSNEEIASVHTALRISESFANVPSIFAPDTHVQLS
;
A
#
# COMPACT_ATOMS: atom_id res chain seq x y z
N MET A 1 -39.81 21.00 21.01
CA MET A 1 -38.55 21.32 20.33
C MET A 1 -37.91 20.00 19.94
N THR A 2 -37.99 19.67 18.66
CA THR A 2 -37.42 18.45 18.08
C THR A 2 -35.99 18.74 17.68
N GLU A 3 -35.01 18.16 18.37
CA GLU A 3 -33.63 18.13 17.91
C GLU A 3 -33.53 17.07 16.80
N SER A 4 -33.45 17.57 15.57
CA SER A 4 -33.07 16.77 14.40
C SER A 4 -31.60 16.36 14.57
N GLY A 5 -31.38 15.06 14.77
CA GLY A 5 -30.05 14.45 14.65
C GLY A 5 -29.58 14.56 13.21
N THR A 6 -28.67 15.50 12.96
CA THR A 6 -27.86 15.51 11.74
C THR A 6 -26.94 14.31 11.82
N SER A 7 -27.32 13.23 11.14
CA SER A 7 -26.43 12.11 10.85
C SER A 7 -25.30 12.66 9.98
N ASP A 8 -24.20 13.06 10.61
CA ASP A 8 -22.93 13.36 9.95
C ASP A 8 -22.50 12.11 9.18
N SER A 9 -22.92 12.06 7.92
CA SER A 9 -22.32 11.19 6.93
C SER A 9 -20.93 11.78 6.70
N HIS A 10 -19.93 11.26 7.41
CA HIS A 10 -18.52 11.55 7.15
C HIS A 10 -18.27 11.14 5.69
N ALA A 11 -18.42 12.09 4.76
CA ALA A 11 -18.10 11.86 3.36
C ALA A 11 -16.60 11.53 3.33
N ALA A 12 -16.29 10.26 3.10
CA ALA A 12 -14.91 9.83 2.94
C ALA A 12 -14.32 10.63 1.78
N VAL A 13 -13.32 11.47 2.08
CA VAL A 13 -12.63 12.24 1.04
C VAL A 13 -12.04 11.24 0.04
N PRO A 14 -12.37 11.34 -1.25
CA PRO A 14 -11.84 10.42 -2.25
C PRO A 14 -10.32 10.50 -2.31
N LEU A 15 -9.65 9.35 -2.30
CA LEU A 15 -8.22 9.27 -2.57
C LEU A 15 -8.02 9.39 -4.08
N ALA A 16 -7.73 10.60 -4.54
CA ALA A 16 -7.52 10.88 -5.95
C ALA A 16 -6.07 10.54 -6.36
N PRO A 17 -5.86 9.78 -7.44
CA PRO A 17 -4.52 9.51 -7.96
C PRO A 17 -3.93 10.76 -8.65
N PRO A 18 -2.60 10.88 -8.70
CA PRO A 18 -1.94 11.90 -9.52
C PRO A 18 -2.18 11.66 -11.01
N GLN A 19 -1.97 12.70 -11.81
CA GLN A 19 -2.11 12.59 -13.27
C GLN A 19 -0.95 11.77 -13.85
N LEU A 20 -1.28 10.65 -14.48
CA LEU A 20 -0.28 9.78 -15.09
C LEU A 20 0.09 10.27 -16.49
N PRO A 21 1.39 10.20 -16.87
CA PRO A 21 1.83 10.47 -18.23
C PRO A 21 1.31 9.38 -19.18
N PRO A 22 1.19 9.66 -20.51
CA PRO A 22 0.55 8.75 -21.47
C PRO A 22 1.08 7.30 -21.46
N PHE A 23 2.38 7.12 -21.25
CA PHE A 23 2.99 5.79 -21.24
C PHE A 23 2.57 4.96 -20.01
N LEU A 24 2.23 5.58 -18.88
CA LEU A 24 1.62 4.89 -17.73
C LEU A 24 0.11 4.82 -17.86
N ALA A 25 -0.55 5.92 -18.25
CA ALA A 25 -2.01 5.99 -18.37
C ALA A 25 -2.60 5.03 -19.40
N SER A 26 -1.81 4.63 -20.42
CA SER A 26 -2.22 3.61 -21.40
C SER A 26 -2.28 2.19 -20.83
N VAL A 27 -1.62 1.94 -19.70
CA VAL A 27 -1.54 0.61 -19.05
C VAL A 27 -2.29 0.59 -17.72
N PHE A 28 -2.22 1.68 -16.96
CA PHE A 28 -2.75 1.80 -15.60
C PHE A 28 -3.89 2.83 -15.56
N ASP A 29 -5.12 2.35 -15.40
CA ASP A 29 -6.33 3.16 -15.21
C ASP A 29 -6.55 3.40 -13.71
N LEU A 30 -5.79 4.33 -13.13
CA LEU A 30 -5.94 4.71 -11.72
C LEU A 30 -7.18 5.60 -11.55
N LYS A 31 -8.15 5.12 -10.76
CA LYS A 31 -9.38 5.85 -10.45
C LYS A 31 -9.36 6.40 -9.03
N PRO A 32 -10.09 7.49 -8.76
CA PRO A 32 -10.33 7.92 -7.39
C PRO A 32 -10.96 6.79 -6.57
N ILE A 33 -10.35 6.47 -5.43
CA ILE A 33 -10.84 5.42 -4.53
C ILE A 33 -11.80 6.04 -3.51
N LEU A 34 -12.99 5.46 -3.40
CA LEU A 34 -14.05 5.88 -2.49
C LEU A 34 -14.19 4.89 -1.35
N GLY A 35 -13.96 5.34 -0.10
CA GLY A 35 -14.08 4.49 1.08
C GLY A 35 -12.87 3.56 1.26
N ASN A 36 -13.12 2.27 1.53
CA ASN A 36 -12.05 1.30 1.80
C ASN A 36 -11.46 0.76 0.48
N PRO A 37 -10.15 0.91 0.23
CA PRO A 37 -9.50 0.39 -0.96
C PRO A 37 -9.65 -1.13 -1.08
N SER A 38 -10.02 -1.59 -2.27
CA SER A 38 -10.01 -3.02 -2.62
C SER A 38 -8.59 -3.50 -2.89
N ARG A 39 -8.36 -4.81 -2.71
CA ARG A 39 -7.06 -5.44 -3.02
C ARG A 39 -6.59 -5.15 -4.47
N GLY A 40 -7.52 -5.10 -5.42
CA GLY A 40 -7.22 -4.79 -6.82
C GLY A 40 -6.74 -3.35 -7.01
N GLU A 41 -7.38 -2.38 -6.37
CA GLU A 41 -6.97 -0.96 -6.44
C GLU A 41 -5.58 -0.75 -5.82
N VAL A 42 -5.34 -1.31 -4.64
CA VAL A 42 -4.02 -1.22 -3.98
C VAL A 42 -2.94 -1.85 -4.86
N LYS A 43 -3.21 -3.04 -5.42
CA LYS A 43 -2.28 -3.73 -6.32
C LYS A 43 -1.99 -2.91 -7.59
N LEU A 44 -3.01 -2.32 -8.20
CA LEU A 44 -2.86 -1.50 -9.41
C LEU A 44 -1.96 -0.28 -9.16
N VAL A 45 -2.11 0.38 -8.01
CA VAL A 45 -1.24 1.51 -7.63
C VAL A 45 0.21 1.03 -7.38
N HIS A 46 0.43 -0.10 -6.72
CA HIS A 46 1.77 -0.68 -6.57
C HIS A 46 2.41 -1.03 -7.92
N GLU A 47 1.64 -1.55 -8.88
CA GLU A 47 2.13 -1.85 -10.22
C GLU A 47 2.51 -0.57 -10.97
N ALA A 48 1.71 0.50 -10.85
CA ALA A 48 2.03 1.81 -11.43
C ALA A 48 3.31 2.41 -10.81
N VAL A 49 3.47 2.35 -9.48
CA VAL A 49 4.70 2.78 -8.78
C VAL A 49 5.91 1.99 -9.27
N ARG A 50 5.80 0.66 -9.37
CA ARG A 50 6.88 -0.19 -9.87
C ARG A 50 7.25 0.14 -11.31
N ALA A 51 6.25 0.28 -12.18
CA ALA A 51 6.47 0.65 -13.57
C ALA A 51 7.20 2.00 -13.64
N LEU A 52 6.72 3.02 -12.92
CA LEU A 52 7.37 4.32 -12.84
C LEU A 52 8.83 4.21 -12.38
N ASN A 53 9.10 3.43 -11.33
CA ASN A 53 10.46 3.21 -10.81
C ASN A 53 11.41 2.61 -11.85
N ASN A 54 10.93 1.73 -12.72
CA ASN A 54 11.72 1.18 -13.83
C ASN A 54 12.05 2.23 -14.91
N PHE A 55 11.25 3.30 -15.01
CA PHE A 55 11.46 4.39 -15.97
C PHE A 55 12.19 5.61 -15.38
N LEU A 56 12.44 5.70 -14.07
CA LEU A 56 13.07 6.87 -13.44
C LEU A 56 14.46 7.24 -14.01
N HIS A 57 15.09 6.33 -14.75
CA HIS A 57 16.33 6.60 -15.46
C HIS A 57 16.13 7.44 -16.74
N ALA A 58 14.89 7.58 -17.23
CA ALA A 58 14.53 8.36 -18.39
C ALA A 58 14.68 9.86 -18.12
N PRO A 59 15.27 10.65 -19.03
CA PRO A 59 15.42 12.10 -18.88
C PRO A 59 14.08 12.82 -18.63
N GLU A 60 13.00 12.32 -19.23
CA GLU A 60 11.65 12.89 -19.19
C GLU A 60 11.01 12.89 -17.79
N LEU A 61 11.49 12.04 -16.87
CA LEU A 61 10.94 11.90 -15.52
C LEU A 61 11.78 12.59 -14.43
N ARG A 62 12.95 13.13 -14.79
CA ARG A 62 13.90 13.72 -13.82
C ARG A 62 13.42 15.01 -13.18
N ASP A 63 12.54 15.74 -13.86
CA ASP A 63 12.06 17.07 -13.43
C ASP A 63 10.57 17.04 -13.02
N THR A 64 10.04 15.86 -12.68
CA THR A 64 8.62 15.68 -12.30
C THR A 64 8.47 15.29 -10.84
N ASP A 65 7.45 15.83 -10.17
CA ASP A 65 7.07 15.43 -8.80
C ASP A 65 6.26 14.13 -8.78
N LEU A 66 5.95 13.56 -9.94
CA LEU A 66 5.12 12.35 -10.08
C LEU A 66 5.55 11.17 -9.19
N PRO A 67 6.85 10.83 -9.04
CA PRO A 67 7.25 9.74 -8.15
C PRO A 67 6.89 10.01 -6.69
N ILE A 68 6.99 11.26 -6.25
CA ILE A 68 6.63 11.71 -4.91
C ILE A 68 5.12 11.66 -4.75
N GLU A 69 4.36 12.21 -5.70
CA GLU A 69 2.90 12.22 -5.66
C GLU A 69 2.31 10.81 -5.66
N LEU A 70 2.84 9.90 -6.48
CA LEU A 70 2.36 8.53 -6.56
C LEU A 70 2.75 7.71 -5.30
N SER A 71 3.91 7.99 -4.71
CA SER A 71 4.31 7.41 -3.42
C SER A 71 3.42 7.92 -2.27
N GLN A 72 3.10 9.21 -2.26
CA GLN A 72 2.17 9.80 -1.30
C GLN A 72 0.77 9.19 -1.43
N HIS A 73 0.28 9.04 -2.66
CA HIS A 73 -1.01 8.39 -2.93
C HIS A 73 -1.04 6.95 -2.42
N LEU A 74 0.02 6.17 -2.66
CA LEU A 74 0.14 4.81 -2.14
C LEU A 74 0.14 4.79 -0.60
N PHE A 75 0.88 5.70 0.03
CA PHE A 75 0.92 5.82 1.49
C PHE A 75 -0.47 6.11 2.07
N ASP A 76 -1.23 7.05 1.49
CA ASP A 76 -2.57 7.40 1.96
C ASP A 76 -3.56 6.22 1.82
N ILE A 77 -3.43 5.44 0.75
CA ILE A 77 -4.17 4.18 0.57
C ILE A 77 -3.83 3.17 1.67
N GLN A 78 -2.53 2.96 1.94
CA GLN A 78 -2.08 2.03 2.97
C GLN A 78 -2.55 2.46 4.36
N MET A 79 -2.52 3.77 4.66
CA MET A 79 -3.04 4.32 5.90
C MET A 79 -4.55 4.12 6.06
N THR A 80 -5.31 4.22 4.95
CA THR A 80 -6.74 3.92 4.95
C THR A 80 -7.01 2.45 5.20
N CYS A 81 -6.28 1.55 4.52
CA CYS A 81 -6.39 0.11 4.75
C CYS A 81 -6.04 -0.27 6.20
N HIS A 82 -4.97 0.33 6.74
CA HIS A 82 -4.53 0.10 8.12
C HIS A 82 -5.60 0.53 9.12
N ARG A 83 -6.14 1.75 8.99
CA ARG A 83 -7.20 2.26 9.88
C ARG A 83 -8.48 1.43 9.81
N HIS A 84 -8.79 0.88 8.64
CA HIS A 84 -9.94 -0.01 8.48
C HIS A 84 -9.72 -1.37 9.16
N LYS A 85 -8.51 -1.95 9.01
CA LYS A 85 -8.16 -3.24 9.61
C LYS A 85 -8.01 -3.16 11.13
N TYR A 86 -7.49 -2.05 11.65
CA TYR A 86 -7.21 -1.83 13.07
C TYR A 86 -7.89 -0.54 13.55
N PRO A 87 -9.18 -0.58 13.91
CA PRO A 87 -9.92 0.61 14.32
C PRO A 87 -9.41 1.19 15.66
N ILE A 88 -9.39 2.52 15.74
CA ILE A 88 -8.80 3.33 16.83
C ILE A 88 -9.47 3.10 18.21
N SER A 89 -10.61 2.41 18.25
CA SER A 89 -11.30 2.07 19.51
C SER A 89 -10.60 0.99 20.34
N VAL A 90 -9.54 0.37 19.81
CA VAL A 90 -8.72 -0.63 20.51
C VAL A 90 -7.52 0.08 21.15
N LEU A 91 -7.22 -0.20 22.42
CA LEU A 91 -6.01 0.31 23.07
C LEU A 91 -4.79 -0.06 22.22
N PRO A 92 -3.80 0.82 22.01
CA PRO A 92 -2.66 0.56 21.12
C PRO A 92 -1.89 -0.72 21.43
N ASN A 93 -1.91 -1.18 22.69
CA ASN A 93 -1.24 -2.39 23.15
C ASN A 93 -2.04 -3.68 22.89
N ASP A 94 -3.33 -3.57 22.56
CA ASP A 94 -4.21 -4.71 22.31
C ASP A 94 -4.32 -5.03 20.81
N VAL A 95 -3.71 -4.21 19.95
CA VAL A 95 -3.64 -4.46 18.50
C VAL A 95 -2.53 -5.47 18.23
N ILE A 96 -2.92 -6.61 17.68
CA ILE A 96 -2.01 -7.66 17.21
C ILE A 96 -1.93 -7.58 15.69
N TYR A 97 -0.73 -7.36 15.17
CA TYR A 97 -0.42 -7.33 13.75
C TYR A 97 -0.05 -8.73 13.28
N ASP A 98 -1.00 -9.40 12.64
CA ASP A 98 -0.75 -10.69 12.01
C ASP A 98 -0.10 -10.50 10.62
N PRO A 99 1.12 -11.02 10.40
CA PRO A 99 1.78 -10.92 9.11
C PRO A 99 1.09 -11.80 8.06
N PRO A 100 1.16 -11.45 6.76
CA PRO A 100 0.68 -12.32 5.70
C PRO A 100 1.48 -13.63 5.65
N THR A 101 0.86 -14.70 5.15
CA THR A 101 1.57 -15.94 4.87
C THR A 101 2.60 -15.70 3.77
N LEU A 102 3.84 -16.06 4.05
CA LEU A 102 4.94 -15.90 3.13
C LEU A 102 5.07 -17.10 2.17
N PRO A 103 5.33 -16.86 0.88
CA PRO A 103 5.74 -17.90 -0.05
C PRO A 103 7.00 -18.64 0.41
N THR A 104 7.12 -19.91 0.02
CA THR A 104 8.22 -20.80 0.44
C THR A 104 9.62 -20.31 0.07
N TYR A 105 9.73 -19.45 -0.93
CA TYR A 105 11.00 -18.87 -1.37
C TYR A 105 11.47 -17.68 -0.49
N ILE A 106 10.64 -17.20 0.45
CA ILE A 106 11.02 -16.18 1.43
C ILE A 106 11.32 -16.89 2.76
N PRO A 107 12.60 -17.13 3.11
CA PRO A 107 12.98 -17.94 4.28
C PRO A 107 12.86 -17.19 5.62
N VAL A 108 12.32 -15.98 5.62
CA VAL A 108 12.09 -15.18 6.84
C VAL A 108 10.85 -15.70 7.55
N LYS A 109 10.89 -15.78 8.88
CA LYS A 109 9.71 -16.09 9.69
C LYS A 109 9.21 -14.82 10.35
N LEU A 110 8.06 -14.33 9.91
CA LEU A 110 7.37 -13.23 10.58
C LEU A 110 6.45 -13.79 11.67
N LYS A 111 6.49 -13.18 12.84
CA LYS A 111 5.60 -13.51 13.97
C LYS A 111 4.58 -12.40 14.15
N PRO A 112 3.42 -12.68 14.75
CA PRO A 112 2.51 -11.63 15.19
C PRO A 112 3.22 -10.66 16.14
N VAL A 113 3.00 -9.37 15.94
CA VAL A 113 3.56 -8.30 16.78
C VAL A 113 2.44 -7.65 17.56
N ALA A 114 2.60 -7.51 18.87
CA ALA A 114 1.65 -6.79 19.73
C ALA A 114 2.23 -5.43 20.11
N GLY A 115 1.44 -4.36 19.95
CA GLY A 115 1.90 -3.00 20.21
C GLY A 115 2.99 -2.54 19.23
N PRO A 116 3.86 -1.58 19.62
CA PRO A 116 4.90 -1.05 18.76
C PRO A 116 5.95 -2.13 18.39
N PRO A 117 6.31 -2.26 17.11
CA PRO A 117 7.31 -3.24 16.69
C PRO A 117 8.72 -2.87 17.15
N SER A 118 9.51 -3.87 17.48
CA SER A 118 10.95 -3.76 17.71
C SER A 118 11.73 -3.60 16.40
N ASN A 119 12.98 -3.14 16.49
CA ASN A 119 13.86 -3.01 15.33
C ASN A 119 14.12 -4.36 14.63
N GLU A 120 14.12 -5.48 15.36
CA GLU A 120 14.32 -6.82 14.78
C GLU A 120 13.08 -7.27 13.98
N GLU A 121 11.88 -6.99 14.48
CA GLU A 121 10.63 -7.26 13.77
C GLU A 121 10.53 -6.41 12.50
N ILE A 122 10.88 -5.13 12.58
CA ILE A 122 10.97 -4.23 11.41
C ILE A 122 12.00 -4.75 10.40
N ALA A 123 13.20 -5.12 10.86
CA ALA A 123 14.25 -5.65 9.98
C ALA A 123 13.83 -6.95 9.28
N SER A 124 13.06 -7.80 9.96
CA SER A 124 12.53 -9.04 9.40
C SER A 124 11.53 -8.77 8.27
N VAL A 125 10.59 -7.83 8.48
CA VAL A 125 9.64 -7.41 7.42
C VAL A 125 10.37 -6.82 6.22
N HIS A 126 11.34 -5.93 6.44
CA HIS A 126 12.14 -5.37 5.35
C HIS A 126 12.96 -6.42 4.60
N THR A 127 13.46 -7.44 5.29
CA THR A 127 14.15 -8.56 4.66
C THR A 127 13.18 -9.36 3.78
N ALA A 128 11.98 -9.66 4.27
CA ALA A 128 10.94 -10.34 3.49
C ALA A 128 10.53 -9.52 2.25
N LEU A 129 10.30 -8.21 2.41
CA LEU A 129 10.03 -7.27 1.33
C LEU A 129 11.14 -7.28 0.27
N ARG A 130 12.40 -7.17 0.68
CA ARG A 130 13.54 -7.15 -0.24
C ARG A 130 13.65 -8.42 -1.05
N ILE A 131 13.43 -9.58 -0.42
CA ILE A 131 13.44 -10.87 -1.12
C ILE A 131 12.27 -10.93 -2.11
N SER A 132 11.07 -10.52 -1.68
CA SER A 132 9.91 -10.47 -2.56
C SER A 132 10.14 -9.58 -3.79
N GLU A 133 10.69 -8.38 -3.60
CA GLU A 133 10.96 -7.42 -4.69
C GLU A 133 12.08 -7.92 -5.63
N SER A 134 13.04 -8.72 -5.14
CA SER A 134 14.06 -9.33 -6.01
C SER A 134 13.50 -10.23 -7.12
N PHE A 135 12.27 -10.73 -6.93
CA PHE A 135 11.54 -11.52 -7.92
C PHE A 135 10.54 -10.71 -8.75
N ALA A 136 10.43 -9.39 -8.58
CA ALA A 136 9.44 -8.56 -9.26
C ALA A 136 9.48 -8.67 -10.80
N ASN A 137 10.64 -9.00 -11.37
CA ASN A 137 10.83 -9.20 -12.81
C ASN A 137 10.61 -10.66 -13.28
N VAL A 138 10.20 -11.56 -12.38
CA VAL A 138 9.94 -12.97 -12.67
C VAL A 138 8.48 -13.30 -12.32
N PRO A 139 7.51 -13.07 -13.24
CA PRO A 139 6.08 -13.17 -12.93
C PRO A 139 5.63 -14.55 -12.42
N SER A 140 6.34 -15.62 -12.77
CA SER A 140 6.03 -16.99 -12.31
C SER A 140 6.36 -17.24 -10.84
N ILE A 141 7.23 -16.41 -10.24
CA ILE A 141 7.65 -16.52 -8.84
C ILE A 141 7.06 -15.38 -8.02
N PHE A 142 6.96 -14.18 -8.60
CA PHE A 142 6.49 -13.00 -7.89
C PHE A 142 5.07 -13.19 -7.37
N ALA A 143 4.89 -13.04 -6.05
CA ALA A 143 3.60 -13.04 -5.39
C ALA A 143 3.17 -11.58 -5.10
N PRO A 144 2.52 -10.89 -6.06
CA PRO A 144 2.18 -9.47 -5.92
C PRO A 144 1.28 -9.21 -4.70
N ASP A 145 0.36 -10.13 -4.42
CA ASP A 145 -0.56 -10.02 -3.29
C ASP A 145 0.16 -10.04 -1.95
N THR A 146 1.14 -10.92 -1.77
CA THR A 146 1.97 -10.94 -0.56
C THR A 146 2.84 -9.69 -0.48
N HIS A 147 3.43 -9.26 -1.60
CA HIS A 147 4.27 -8.06 -1.64
C HIS A 147 3.49 -6.82 -1.19
N VAL A 148 2.28 -6.63 -1.70
CA VAL A 148 1.39 -5.51 -1.33
C VAL A 148 1.03 -5.56 0.15
N GLN A 149 0.80 -6.74 0.72
CA GLN A 149 0.47 -6.89 2.14
C GLN A 149 1.65 -6.66 3.09
N LEU A 150 2.88 -6.82 2.60
CA LEU A 150 4.10 -6.58 3.37
C LEU A 150 4.54 -5.12 3.32
N SER A 151 4.16 -4.39 2.27
CA SER A 151 4.59 -3.03 1.98
C SER A 151 3.74 -2.00 2.71
#